data_AF-A0A9Q1HPU4-F1
#
_entry.id   AF-A0A9Q1HPU4-F1
#
_cell.length_a   1.000
_cell.length_b   1.000
_cell.length_c   1.000
_cell.angle_alpha   90.00
_cell.angle_beta   90.00
_cell.angle_gamma   90.00
#
_symmetry.space_group_name_H-M   'P 1'
#
loop_
_entity.id
_entity.type
_entity.pdbx_description
1 polymer ?
#
loop_
_entity_poly.entity_id
_entity_poly.type
_entity_poly.pdbx_seq_one_letter_code
_entity_poly.pdbx_strand_id
1 'polypeptide(L)'
;MMEVVMTSVTDLFPKVLRRAGRREIFLLLFCLTCFVLQLVMVTQGGMYVFQLFDYYAFNGACMFFLCVFEVLPMGWLFGAERMMDVIEDMTGERPSLIFKLCWLYFTPLVTLGSFIFSLVKYQPLTFNRWYVYPDWAYMLGWLLALSSVVLVPGWSLVKLSISTGTLRQRWSDLCHPGDDLPLTRKQMAERALATTATEMEELKTN
;
A
#
# COMPACT_ATOMS: atom_id res chain seq x y z
N MET A 1 2.13 8.09 12.25
CA MET A 1 0.80 7.89 11.61
C MET A 1 0.16 9.19 11.16
N MET A 2 -0.07 10.18 12.04
CA MET A 2 -0.67 11.46 11.62
C MET A 2 0.13 12.15 10.50
N GLU A 3 1.46 12.20 10.62
CA GLU A 3 2.33 12.75 9.57
C GLU A 3 2.19 12.00 8.24
N VAL A 4 2.14 10.66 8.29
CA VAL A 4 1.95 9.82 7.09
C VAL A 4 0.63 10.15 6.40
N VAL A 5 -0.47 10.19 7.16
CA VAL A 5 -1.80 10.57 6.63
C VAL A 5 -1.76 11.98 6.02
N MET A 6 -1.14 12.93 6.73
CA MET A 6 -1.03 14.30 6.28
C MET A 6 -0.23 14.40 4.97
N THR A 7 0.91 13.70 4.89
CA THR A 7 1.76 13.67 3.70
C THR A 7 1.02 13.03 2.55
N SER A 8 0.38 11.86 2.73
CA SER A 8 -0.40 11.20 1.67
C SER A 8 -1.54 12.07 1.14
N VAL A 9 -2.27 12.78 1.99
CA VAL A 9 -3.34 13.69 1.56
C VAL A 9 -2.76 14.92 0.83
N THR A 10 -1.62 15.42 1.30
CA THR A 10 -0.94 16.56 0.66
C THR A 10 -0.41 16.17 -0.73
N ASP A 11 0.09 14.95 -0.88
CA ASP A 11 0.57 14.38 -2.14
C ASP A 11 -0.58 14.12 -3.12
N LEU A 12 -1.77 13.77 -2.64
CA LEU A 12 -2.95 13.54 -3.49
C LEU A 12 -3.57 14.86 -4.00
N PHE A 13 -3.51 15.94 -3.21
CA PHE A 13 -4.10 17.25 -3.55
C PHE A 13 -3.09 18.41 -3.55
N PRO A 14 -2.01 18.35 -4.34
CA PRO A 14 -0.92 19.33 -4.28
C PRO A 14 -1.39 20.75 -4.68
N LYS A 15 -2.39 20.86 -5.57
CA LYS A 15 -2.95 22.14 -6.03
C LYS A 15 -3.81 22.85 -4.97
N VAL A 16 -4.46 22.09 -4.09
CA VAL A 16 -5.41 22.63 -3.09
C VAL A 16 -4.69 22.91 -1.77
N LEU A 17 -3.84 21.98 -1.32
CA LEU A 17 -3.21 22.00 0.01
C LEU A 17 -1.92 22.80 0.12
N ARG A 18 -1.23 23.13 -1.00
CA ARG A 18 0.03 23.89 -0.98
C ARG A 18 -0.12 25.40 -0.73
N ARG A 19 -1.35 25.92 -0.54
CA ARG A 19 -1.54 27.31 -0.10
C ARG A 19 -1.30 27.43 1.41
N ALA A 20 -0.51 28.41 1.82
CA ALA A 20 -0.26 28.73 3.22
C ALA A 20 -1.58 28.86 4.02
N GLY A 21 -1.66 28.22 5.18
CA GLY A 21 -2.81 28.21 6.09
C GLY A 21 -3.83 27.07 5.90
N ARG A 22 -4.06 26.56 4.68
CA ARG A 22 -5.07 25.49 4.47
C ARG A 22 -4.64 24.11 4.98
N ARG A 23 -3.33 23.83 4.95
CA ARG A 23 -2.75 22.61 5.52
C ARG A 23 -2.97 22.53 7.03
N GLU A 24 -2.82 23.64 7.73
CA GLU A 24 -3.02 23.74 9.18
C GLU A 24 -4.50 23.57 9.55
N ILE A 25 -5.41 24.22 8.80
CA ILE A 25 -6.86 24.05 8.99
C ILE A 25 -7.29 22.61 8.77
N PHE A 26 -6.78 21.94 7.73
CA PHE A 26 -7.07 20.52 7.48
C PHE A 26 -6.60 19.63 8.63
N LEU A 27 -5.39 19.88 9.16
CA LEU A 27 -4.87 19.13 10.31
C LEU A 27 -5.70 19.37 11.57
N LEU A 28 -6.13 20.62 11.82
CA LEU A 28 -7.00 20.94 12.95
C LEU A 28 -8.34 20.21 12.83
N LEU A 29 -8.97 20.25 11.65
CA LEU A 29 -10.22 19.53 11.40
C LEU A 29 -10.06 18.02 11.57
N PHE A 30 -8.99 17.44 11.02
CA PHE A 30 -8.70 16.02 11.18
C PHE A 30 -8.51 15.65 12.66
N CYS A 31 -7.70 16.41 13.39
CA CYS A 31 -7.50 16.22 14.83
C CYS A 31 -8.81 16.32 15.62
N LEU A 32 -9.66 17.30 15.30
CA LEU A 32 -10.97 17.47 15.93
C LEU A 32 -11.89 16.27 15.65
N THR A 33 -11.91 15.75 14.42
CA THR A 33 -12.69 14.54 14.10
C THR A 33 -12.18 13.30 14.85
N CYS A 34 -10.86 13.10 14.91
CA CYS A 34 -10.26 12.03 15.71
C CYS A 34 -10.61 12.16 17.20
N PHE A 35 -10.58 13.38 17.74
CA PHE A 35 -10.94 13.65 19.13
C PHE A 35 -12.40 13.27 19.43
N VAL A 36 -13.34 13.65 18.56
CA VAL A 36 -14.76 13.29 18.72
C VAL A 36 -14.97 11.78 18.64
N LEU A 37 -14.29 11.08 17.72
CA LEU A 37 -14.35 9.62 17.63
C LEU A 37 -13.77 8.94 18.87
N GLN A 38 -12.66 9.46 19.39
CA GLN A 38 -12.03 8.92 20.59
C GLN A 38 -12.89 9.13 21.85
N LEU A 39 -13.64 10.23 21.94
CA LEU A 39 -14.56 10.48 23.06
C LEU A 39 -15.61 9.38 23.21
N VAL A 40 -16.11 8.81 22.11
CA VAL A 40 -17.06 7.68 22.15
C VAL A 40 -16.44 6.45 22.83
N MET A 41 -15.14 6.21 22.62
CA MET A 41 -14.39 5.10 23.21
C MET A 41 -14.06 5.29 24.69
N VAL A 42 -14.17 6.50 25.24
CA VAL A 42 -13.86 6.80 26.66
C VAL A 42 -15.11 6.69 27.56
N THR A 43 -16.30 6.49 26.98
CA THR A 43 -17.55 6.29 27.73
C THR A 43 -17.55 4.97 28.53
N GLN A 44 -18.48 4.79 29.47
CA GLN A 44 -18.54 3.58 30.32
C GLN A 44 -18.67 2.26 29.53
N GLY A 45 -19.30 2.31 28.34
CA GLY A 45 -19.36 1.17 27.40
C GLY A 45 -18.23 1.14 26.37
N GLY A 46 -17.36 2.15 26.37
CA GLY A 46 -16.31 2.35 25.39
C GLY A 46 -15.22 1.28 25.43
N MET A 47 -14.97 0.65 26.58
CA MET A 47 -14.01 -0.46 26.71
C MET A 47 -14.34 -1.66 25.79
N TYR A 48 -15.63 -1.95 25.55
CA TYR A 48 -16.04 -3.01 24.64
C TYR A 48 -15.70 -2.62 23.19
N VAL A 49 -16.12 -1.43 22.76
CA VAL A 49 -15.83 -0.93 21.40
C VAL A 49 -14.33 -0.81 21.17
N PHE A 50 -13.59 -0.33 22.17
CA PHE A 50 -12.14 -0.20 22.16
C PHE A 50 -11.46 -1.56 22.01
N GLN A 51 -11.82 -2.57 22.81
CA GLN A 51 -11.20 -3.89 22.70
C GLN A 51 -11.54 -4.58 21.38
N LEU A 52 -12.75 -4.41 20.87
CA LEU A 52 -13.12 -4.91 19.55
C LEU A 52 -12.26 -4.26 18.46
N PHE A 53 -12.13 -2.94 18.49
CA PHE A 53 -11.32 -2.19 17.52
C PHE A 53 -9.84 -2.57 17.63
N ASP A 54 -9.28 -2.63 18.83
CA ASP A 54 -7.89 -3.01 19.08
C ASP A 54 -7.59 -4.42 18.57
N TYR A 55 -8.48 -5.37 18.85
CA TYR A 55 -8.34 -6.73 18.37
C TYR A 55 -8.42 -6.83 16.86
N TYR A 56 -9.35 -6.15 16.18
CA TYR A 56 -9.47 -6.28 14.72
C TYR A 56 -8.50 -5.39 13.92
N ALA A 57 -8.11 -4.22 14.44
CA ALA A 57 -7.28 -3.26 13.72
C ALA A 57 -5.77 -3.46 13.97
N PHE A 58 -5.35 -3.82 15.18
CA PHE A 58 -3.93 -3.83 15.57
C PHE A 58 -3.34 -5.22 15.87
N ASN A 59 -4.14 -6.20 16.29
CA ASN A 59 -3.62 -7.49 16.77
C ASN A 59 -4.23 -8.72 16.03
N GLY A 60 -5.31 -8.51 15.29
CA GLY A 60 -6.12 -9.60 14.76
C GLY A 60 -5.60 -10.20 13.47
N ALA A 61 -6.22 -11.31 13.07
CA ALA A 61 -5.97 -11.97 11.79
C ALA A 61 -6.12 -11.03 10.58
N CYS A 62 -6.92 -9.97 10.72
CA CYS A 62 -7.12 -8.94 9.70
C CYS A 62 -5.82 -8.19 9.36
N MET A 63 -4.96 -7.86 10.32
CA MET A 63 -3.69 -7.18 10.03
C MET A 63 -2.77 -8.06 9.19
N PHE A 64 -2.63 -9.34 9.56
CA PHE A 64 -1.84 -10.30 8.78
C PHE A 64 -2.42 -10.54 7.38
N PHE A 65 -3.76 -10.56 7.26
CA PHE A 65 -4.42 -10.62 5.97
C PHE A 65 -4.03 -9.44 5.08
N LEU A 66 -4.11 -8.19 5.59
CA LEU A 66 -3.68 -7.00 4.86
C LEU A 66 -2.21 -7.11 4.40
N CYS A 67 -1.31 -7.51 5.29
CA CYS A 67 0.12 -7.66 4.97
C CYS A 67 0.36 -8.67 3.84
N VAL A 68 -0.34 -9.80 3.84
CA VAL A 68 -0.20 -10.82 2.77
C VAL A 68 -0.65 -10.25 1.43
N PHE A 69 -1.79 -9.55 1.39
CA PHE A 69 -2.31 -8.94 0.15
C PHE A 69 -1.48 -7.76 -0.35
N GLU A 70 -0.71 -7.10 0.50
CA GLU A 70 0.21 -6.03 0.09
C GLU A 70 1.56 -6.58 -0.38
N VAL A 71 2.15 -7.52 0.36
CA VAL A 71 3.49 -8.05 0.08
C VAL A 71 3.49 -9.02 -1.11
N LEU A 72 2.44 -9.83 -1.31
CA LEU A 72 2.41 -10.79 -2.42
C LEU A 72 2.48 -10.11 -3.80
N PRO A 73 1.62 -9.11 -4.13
CA PRO A 73 1.74 -8.38 -5.39
C PRO A 73 3.04 -7.58 -5.50
N MET A 74 3.55 -7.01 -4.40
CA MET A 74 4.83 -6.29 -4.43
C MET A 74 6.01 -7.22 -4.74
N GLY A 75 6.02 -8.44 -4.21
CA GLY A 75 7.08 -9.42 -4.50
C GLY A 75 7.02 -9.96 -5.93
N TRP A 76 5.83 -10.38 -6.38
CA TRP A 76 5.66 -11.09 -7.66
C TRP A 76 5.25 -10.20 -8.84
N LEU A 77 4.35 -9.24 -8.63
CA LEU A 77 3.80 -8.40 -9.70
C LEU A 77 4.74 -7.23 -10.05
N PHE A 78 5.34 -6.58 -9.04
CA PHE A 78 6.30 -5.49 -9.26
C PHE A 78 7.70 -6.01 -9.67
N GLY A 79 8.05 -7.21 -9.21
CA GLY A 79 9.30 -7.91 -9.54
C GLY A 79 10.50 -7.43 -8.71
N ALA A 80 11.20 -8.38 -8.07
CA ALA A 80 12.32 -8.06 -7.18
C ALA A 80 13.53 -7.40 -7.86
N GLU A 81 13.79 -7.69 -9.15
CA GLU A 81 14.85 -7.00 -9.91
C GLU A 81 14.57 -5.51 -10.03
N ARG A 82 13.33 -5.15 -10.34
CA ARG A 82 12.92 -3.75 -10.49
C ARG A 82 13.04 -2.97 -9.19
N MET A 83 12.72 -3.61 -8.06
CA MET A 83 12.87 -2.99 -6.75
C MET A 83 14.34 -2.73 -6.41
N MET A 84 15.25 -3.64 -6.76
CA MET A 84 16.68 -3.40 -6.62
C MET A 84 17.17 -2.27 -7.50
N ASP A 85 16.68 -2.17 -8.74
CA ASP A 85 17.06 -1.09 -9.66
C ASP A 85 16.64 0.29 -9.12
N VAL A 86 15.44 0.40 -8.54
CA VAL A 86 14.98 1.64 -7.87
C VAL A 86 15.88 2.01 -6.69
N ILE A 87 16.31 1.03 -5.90
CA ILE A 87 17.15 1.28 -4.72
C ILE A 87 18.58 1.64 -5.11
N GLU A 88 19.11 0.98 -6.14
CA GLU A 88 20.38 1.32 -6.76
C GLU A 88 20.36 2.75 -7.30
N ASP A 89 19.24 3.21 -7.87
CA ASP A 89 19.08 4.59 -8.34
C ASP A 89 19.04 5.61 -7.20
N MET A 90 18.36 5.28 -6.09
CA MET A 90 18.26 6.15 -4.92
C MET A 90 19.55 6.22 -4.10
N THR A 91 20.28 5.11 -4.00
CA THR A 91 21.43 4.96 -3.09
C THR A 91 22.78 5.04 -3.82
N GLY A 92 22.80 4.77 -5.13
CA GLY A 92 24.00 4.74 -5.97
C GLY A 92 24.77 3.40 -5.95
N GLU A 93 24.44 2.50 -5.02
CA GLU A 93 25.07 1.20 -4.84
C GLU A 93 24.04 0.07 -4.95
N ARG A 94 24.41 -1.02 -5.62
CA ARG A 94 23.51 -2.16 -5.81
C ARG A 94 23.45 -3.02 -4.55
N PRO A 95 22.27 -3.20 -3.92
CA PRO A 95 22.16 -4.05 -2.73
C PRO A 95 22.51 -5.50 -3.04
N SER A 96 23.02 -6.23 -2.05
CA SER A 96 23.45 -7.61 -2.24
C SER A 96 22.27 -8.56 -2.55
N LEU A 97 22.55 -9.64 -3.28
CA LEU A 97 21.56 -10.66 -3.66
C LEU A 97 20.84 -11.31 -2.47
N ILE A 98 21.45 -11.28 -1.28
CA ILE A 98 20.83 -11.79 -0.04
C ILE A 98 19.64 -10.91 0.36
N PHE A 99 19.75 -9.57 0.22
CA PHE A 99 18.63 -8.66 0.46
C PHE A 99 17.48 -8.90 -0.52
N LYS A 100 17.81 -9.19 -1.79
CA LYS A 100 16.81 -9.58 -2.80
C LYS A 100 16.02 -10.82 -2.38
N LEU A 101 16.72 -11.88 -1.97
CA LEU A 101 16.07 -13.12 -1.54
C LEU A 101 15.26 -12.93 -0.26
N CYS A 102 15.74 -12.08 0.65
CA CYS A 102 15.02 -11.72 1.86
C CYS A 102 13.66 -11.08 1.51
N TRP A 103 13.63 -10.09 0.62
CA TRP A 103 12.35 -9.46 0.26
C TRP A 103 11.45 -10.32 -0.62
N LEU A 104 12.02 -11.06 -1.56
CA LEU A 104 11.21 -11.85 -2.49
C LEU A 104 10.62 -13.11 -1.84
N TYR A 105 11.35 -13.75 -0.93
CA TYR A 105 10.94 -15.03 -0.36
C TYR A 105 10.73 -14.95 1.14
N PHE A 106 11.64 -14.34 1.90
CA PHE A 106 11.55 -14.36 3.36
C PHE A 106 10.38 -13.51 3.87
N THR A 107 10.21 -12.27 3.38
CA THR A 107 9.10 -11.40 3.79
C THR A 107 7.71 -12.01 3.50
N PRO A 108 7.40 -12.50 2.29
CA PRO A 108 6.11 -13.15 2.03
C PRO A 108 5.97 -14.47 2.79
N LEU A 109 7.05 -15.26 2.96
CA LEU A 109 6.98 -16.51 3.71
C LEU A 109 6.67 -16.29 5.18
N VAL A 110 7.34 -15.31 5.82
CA VAL A 110 7.11 -14.97 7.24
C VAL A 110 5.70 -14.42 7.43
N THR A 111 5.26 -13.50 6.58
CA THR A 111 3.90 -12.92 6.70
C THR A 111 2.81 -13.96 6.45
N LEU A 112 2.97 -14.84 5.45
CA LEU A 112 2.05 -15.95 5.19
C LEU A 112 2.07 -16.98 6.34
N GLY A 113 3.25 -17.31 6.86
CA GLY A 113 3.41 -18.22 8.00
C GLY A 113 2.75 -17.68 9.27
N SER A 114 2.94 -16.40 9.56
CA SER A 114 2.27 -15.71 10.67
C SER A 114 0.76 -15.68 10.49
N PHE A 115 0.26 -15.46 9.27
CA PHE A 115 -1.17 -15.51 8.97
C PHE A 115 -1.75 -16.92 9.23
N ILE A 116 -1.09 -17.97 8.76
CA ILE A 116 -1.53 -19.36 8.99
C ILE A 116 -1.51 -19.68 10.49
N PHE A 117 -0.46 -19.29 11.20
CA PHE A 117 -0.37 -19.49 12.65
C PHE A 117 -1.50 -18.75 13.40
N SER A 118 -1.81 -17.52 12.97
CA SER A 118 -2.91 -16.72 13.51
C SER A 118 -4.28 -17.39 13.27
N LEU A 119 -4.49 -17.99 12.09
CA LEU A 119 -5.71 -18.75 11.78
C LEU A 119 -5.84 -20.03 12.62
N VAL A 120 -4.75 -20.77 12.82
CA VAL A 120 -4.75 -22.00 13.63
C VAL A 120 -5.01 -21.68 15.10
N LYS A 121 -4.50 -20.55 15.60
CA LYS A 121 -4.73 -20.06 16.96
C LYS A 121 -5.94 -19.12 17.06
N TYR A 122 -6.79 -19.04 16.04
CA TYR A 122 -7.95 -18.16 16.04
C TYR A 122 -8.91 -18.58 17.16
N GLN A 123 -8.92 -17.79 18.23
CA GLN A 123 -9.89 -17.92 19.31
C GLN A 123 -10.93 -16.81 19.10
N PRO A 124 -12.24 -17.12 19.13
CA PRO A 124 -13.26 -16.10 19.05
C PRO A 124 -13.05 -15.11 20.19
N LEU A 125 -13.09 -13.82 19.87
CA LEU A 125 -12.89 -12.76 20.85
C LEU A 125 -13.97 -12.83 21.94
N THR A 126 -13.64 -13.38 23.11
CA THR A 126 -14.55 -13.40 24.27
C THR A 126 -14.13 -12.32 25.26
N PHE A 127 -15.01 -11.36 25.55
CA PHE A 127 -14.78 -10.40 26.61
C PHE A 127 -15.21 -11.03 27.94
N ASN A 128 -14.27 -11.18 28.87
CA ASN A 128 -14.52 -11.68 30.22
C ASN A 128 -15.30 -13.02 30.32
N ARG A 129 -15.03 -13.99 29.42
CA ARG A 129 -15.58 -15.38 29.41
C ARG A 129 -17.12 -15.54 29.31
N TRP A 130 -17.90 -14.49 29.54
CA TRP A 130 -19.38 -14.50 29.55
C TRP A 130 -19.98 -13.64 28.43
N TYR A 131 -19.21 -12.71 27.86
CA TYR A 131 -19.69 -11.85 26.77
C TYR A 131 -19.09 -12.32 25.44
N VAL A 132 -19.92 -13.04 24.69
CA VAL A 132 -19.67 -13.39 23.28
C VAL A 132 -20.03 -12.17 22.46
N TYR A 133 -19.08 -11.68 21.66
CA TYR A 133 -19.38 -10.59 20.74
C TYR A 133 -20.48 -11.02 19.76
N PRO A 134 -21.45 -10.16 19.46
CA PRO A 134 -22.50 -10.47 18.50
C PRO A 134 -21.93 -10.60 17.08
N ASP A 135 -22.59 -11.40 16.23
CA ASP A 135 -22.11 -11.72 14.88
C ASP A 135 -21.86 -10.48 14.00
N TRP A 136 -22.59 -9.38 14.23
CA TRP A 136 -22.37 -8.12 13.52
C TRP A 136 -20.98 -7.51 13.78
N ALA A 137 -20.38 -7.77 14.95
CA ALA A 137 -19.05 -7.29 15.30
C ALA A 137 -17.96 -8.00 14.48
N TYR A 138 -18.13 -9.31 14.26
CA TYR A 138 -17.27 -10.09 13.35
C TYR A 138 -17.40 -9.59 11.91
N MET A 139 -18.63 -9.31 11.45
CA MET A 139 -18.88 -8.73 10.12
C MET A 139 -18.21 -7.37 9.95
N LEU A 140 -18.28 -6.49 10.96
CA LEU A 140 -17.58 -5.20 10.93
C LEU A 140 -16.06 -5.37 10.85
N GLY A 141 -15.48 -6.30 11.61
CA GLY A 141 -14.05 -6.59 11.57
C GLY A 141 -13.57 -7.04 10.19
N TRP A 142 -14.29 -7.99 9.59
CA TRP A 142 -13.99 -8.45 8.23
C TRP A 142 -14.25 -7.38 7.17
N LEU A 143 -15.30 -6.57 7.31
CA LEU A 143 -15.59 -5.48 6.40
C LEU A 143 -14.49 -4.41 6.45
N LEU A 144 -13.98 -4.09 7.64
CA LEU A 144 -12.86 -3.16 7.82
C LEU A 144 -11.58 -3.69 7.14
N ALA A 145 -11.30 -4.98 7.31
CA ALA A 145 -10.16 -5.64 6.67
C ALA A 145 -10.28 -5.63 5.13
N LEU A 146 -11.45 -6.00 4.61
CA LEU A 146 -11.70 -6.06 3.17
C LEU A 146 -11.75 -4.67 2.53
N SER A 147 -12.23 -3.65 3.25
CA SER A 147 -12.30 -2.28 2.74
C SER A 147 -10.94 -1.79 2.23
N SER A 148 -9.87 -1.98 3.01
CA SER A 148 -8.54 -1.53 2.62
C SER A 148 -7.96 -2.31 1.43
N VAL A 149 -8.19 -3.63 1.38
CA VAL A 149 -7.71 -4.49 0.28
C VAL A 149 -8.47 -4.22 -1.00
N VAL A 150 -9.76 -3.91 -0.93
CA VAL A 150 -10.62 -3.63 -2.09
C VAL A 150 -10.38 -2.24 -2.66
N LEU A 151 -9.91 -1.27 -1.86
CA LEU A 151 -9.61 0.08 -2.36
C LEU A 151 -8.51 0.09 -3.44
N VAL A 152 -7.49 -0.74 -3.32
CA VAL A 152 -6.38 -0.84 -4.29
C VAL A 152 -6.86 -1.34 -5.68
N PRO A 153 -7.52 -2.50 -5.81
CA PRO A 153 -8.10 -2.94 -7.07
C PRO A 153 -9.32 -2.10 -7.47
N GLY A 154 -10.06 -1.52 -6.53
CA GLY A 154 -11.15 -0.60 -6.82
C GLY A 154 -10.64 0.63 -7.59
N TRP A 155 -9.52 1.21 -7.14
CA TRP A 155 -8.87 2.32 -7.84
C TRP A 155 -8.32 1.89 -9.21
N SER A 156 -7.73 0.69 -9.29
CA SER A 156 -7.26 0.15 -10.57
C SER A 156 -8.41 -0.04 -11.57
N LEU A 157 -9.57 -0.53 -11.13
CA LEU A 157 -10.78 -0.69 -11.93
C LEU A 157 -11.39 0.65 -12.37
N VAL A 158 -11.40 1.65 -11.49
CA VAL A 158 -11.86 3.01 -11.84
C VAL A 158 -10.96 3.61 -12.92
N LYS A 159 -9.63 3.50 -12.77
CA LYS A 159 -8.67 3.91 -13.79
C LYS A 159 -8.87 3.17 -15.12
N LEU A 160 -9.13 1.87 -15.06
CA LEU A 160 -9.47 1.03 -16.21
C LEU A 160 -10.76 1.48 -16.91
N SER A 161 -11.77 1.90 -16.15
CA SER A 161 -13.08 2.31 -16.67
C SER A 161 -13.03 3.69 -17.34
N ILE A 162 -12.20 4.60 -16.82
CA ILE A 162 -12.03 5.96 -17.34
C ILE A 162 -11.07 6.00 -18.54
N SER A 163 -10.07 5.11 -18.58
CA SER A 163 -9.16 5.00 -19.72
C SER A 163 -9.88 4.49 -20.98
N THR A 164 -9.55 5.00 -22.16
CA THR A 164 -10.08 4.57 -23.46
C THR A 164 -9.08 3.66 -24.17
N GLY A 165 -9.47 2.42 -24.51
CA GLY A 165 -8.61 1.39 -25.14
C GLY A 165 -9.15 -0.05 -25.06
N THR A 166 -8.40 -1.07 -25.49
CA THR A 166 -8.74 -2.50 -25.29
C THR A 166 -8.33 -3.00 -23.90
N LEU A 167 -9.08 -3.93 -23.30
CA LEU A 167 -8.83 -4.41 -21.92
C LEU A 167 -7.39 -4.90 -21.73
N ARG A 168 -6.84 -5.67 -22.66
CA ARG A 168 -5.48 -6.22 -22.53
C ARG A 168 -4.39 -5.14 -22.52
N GLN A 169 -4.54 -4.10 -23.34
CA GLN A 169 -3.62 -2.95 -23.36
C GLN A 169 -3.75 -2.16 -22.07
N ARG A 170 -4.98 -1.84 -21.63
CA ARG A 170 -5.21 -1.08 -20.38
C ARG A 170 -4.66 -1.78 -19.13
N TRP A 171 -4.77 -3.11 -19.05
CA TRP A 171 -4.20 -3.88 -17.95
C TRP A 171 -2.67 -3.90 -18.00
N SER A 172 -2.09 -3.98 -19.19
CA SER A 172 -0.63 -3.85 -19.37
C SER A 172 -0.17 -2.46 -18.94
N ASP A 173 -0.84 -1.40 -19.41
CA ASP A 173 -0.52 -0.01 -19.10
C ASP A 173 -0.63 0.29 -17.60
N LEU A 174 -1.58 -0.32 -16.89
CA LEU A 174 -1.70 -0.18 -15.43
C LEU A 174 -0.57 -0.87 -14.64
N CYS A 175 0.01 -1.94 -15.20
CA CYS A 175 1.15 -2.64 -14.60
C CYS A 175 2.50 -2.01 -14.99
N HIS A 176 2.50 -1.05 -15.93
CA HIS A 176 3.63 -0.19 -16.20
C HIS A 176 3.59 1.05 -15.28
N PRO A 177 4.72 1.45 -14.68
CA PRO A 177 4.79 2.67 -13.90
C PRO A 177 4.63 3.86 -14.83
N GLY A 178 4.07 4.94 -14.31
CA GLY A 178 3.79 6.14 -15.10
C GLY A 178 5.05 6.69 -15.76
N ASP A 179 4.90 7.14 -17.01
CA ASP A 179 5.96 7.76 -17.81
C ASP A 179 6.49 9.09 -17.22
N ASP A 180 5.80 9.61 -16.21
CA ASP A 180 6.12 10.85 -15.50
C ASP A 180 7.25 10.69 -14.46
N LEU A 181 7.68 9.45 -14.16
CA LEU A 181 8.82 9.22 -13.26
C LEU A 181 10.14 9.57 -13.94
N PRO A 182 11.11 10.18 -13.22
CA PRO A 182 12.46 10.32 -13.74
C PRO A 182 13.00 8.93 -14.08
N LEU A 183 13.49 8.78 -15.32
CA LEU A 183 14.08 7.53 -15.80
C LEU A 183 15.22 7.13 -14.87
N THR A 184 15.23 5.85 -14.47
CA THR A 184 16.35 5.28 -13.72
C THR A 184 17.65 5.49 -14.50
N ARG A 185 18.80 5.68 -13.83
CA ARG A 185 20.11 5.84 -14.53
C ARG A 185 20.37 4.76 -15.57
N LYS A 186 19.95 3.52 -15.31
CA LYS A 186 20.01 2.41 -16.28
C LYS A 186 19.18 2.68 -17.52
N GLN A 187 17.94 3.14 -17.36
CA GLN A 187 17.05 3.48 -18.49
C GLN A 187 17.54 4.70 -19.27
N MET A 188 18.14 5.68 -18.58
CA MET A 188 18.81 6.81 -19.25
C MET A 188 20.03 6.36 -20.05
N ALA A 189 20.85 5.46 -19.50
CA ALA A 189 22.00 4.89 -20.19
C ALA A 189 21.58 4.04 -21.41
N GLU A 190 20.54 3.22 -21.29
CA GLU A 190 19.97 2.44 -22.40
C GLU A 190 19.40 3.34 -23.50
N ARG A 191 18.67 4.41 -23.14
CA ARG A 191 18.17 5.39 -24.11
C ARG A 191 19.33 6.12 -24.80
N ALA A 192 20.35 6.53 -24.07
CA ALA A 192 21.52 7.20 -24.62
C ALA A 192 22.26 6.28 -25.62
N LEU A 193 22.46 5.01 -25.26
CA LEU A 193 23.04 3.99 -26.13
C LEU A 193 22.19 3.77 -27.39
N ALA A 194 20.85 3.70 -27.25
CA ALA A 194 19.95 3.56 -28.38
C ALA A 194 20.03 4.76 -29.34
N THR A 195 20.06 6.00 -28.85
CA THR A 195 20.26 7.19 -29.69
C THR A 195 21.62 7.18 -30.39
N THR A 196 22.69 6.78 -29.70
CA THR A 196 24.01 6.69 -30.34
C THR A 196 24.07 5.59 -31.40
N ALA A 197 23.35 4.48 -31.21
CA ALA A 197 23.28 3.40 -32.20
C ALA A 197 22.51 3.84 -33.46
N THR A 198 21.39 4.57 -33.30
CA THR A 198 20.65 5.12 -34.43
C THR A 198 21.46 6.17 -35.19
N GLU A 199 22.20 7.05 -34.50
CA GLU A 199 23.09 8.02 -35.15
C GLU A 199 24.21 7.33 -35.94
N MET A 200 24.76 6.22 -35.43
CA MET A 200 25.77 5.44 -36.15
C MET A 200 25.22 4.70 -37.39
N GLU A 201 23.95 4.27 -37.36
CA GLU A 201 23.29 3.68 -38.53
C GLU A 201 22.98 4.74 -39.62
N GLU A 202 22.57 5.95 -39.24
CA GLU A 202 22.35 7.07 -40.17
C GLU A 202 23.67 7.55 -40.82
N LEU A 203 24.79 7.50 -40.09
CA LEU A 203 26.12 7.83 -40.60
C LEU A 203 26.70 6.78 -41.55
N LYS A 204 26.22 5.53 -41.49
CA LYS A 204 26.66 4.42 -42.36
C LYS A 204 25.85 4.31 -43.65
N THR A 205 24.72 5.00 -43.71
CA THR A 205 23.77 4.97 -44.84
C THR A 205 23.85 6.20 -45.75
N ASN A 206 24.65 7.21 -45.37
CA ASN A 206 25.13 8.30 -46.23
C ASN A 206 26.55 8.04 -46.72
#